data_AF-A0AB39VCV7-F1
#
_entry.id   AF-A0AB39VCV7-F1
#
_cell.length_a   1.000
_cell.length_b   1.000
_cell.length_c   1.000
_cell.angle_alpha   90.00
_cell.angle_beta   90.00
_cell.angle_gamma   90.00
#
_symmetry.space_group_name_H-M   'P 1'
#
loop_
_entity.id
_entity.type
_entity.pdbx_description
1 polymer ?
#
loop_
_entity_poly.entity_id
_entity_poly.type
_entity_poly.pdbx_seq_one_letter_code
_entity_poly.pdbx_strand_id
1 'polypeptide(L)'
;MYGWIKLKKETGDLSSRTRKRKFKVLDPEKLDEYMKNPENADKYIREIAKDFGCGKETVRVALKKSGYTRKKTDKIQGAGREKSK
;
A
#
# COMPACT_ATOMS: atom_id res chain seq x y z
N MET A 1 -21.08 -35.05 4.18
CA MET A 1 -20.84 -34.10 5.30
C MET A 1 -19.63 -34.57 6.13
N TYR A 2 -18.42 -34.73 5.56
CA TYR A 2 -17.25 -35.32 6.27
C TYR A 2 -15.87 -34.76 5.86
N GLY A 3 -15.82 -33.60 5.19
CA GLY A 3 -14.56 -33.06 4.63
C GLY A 3 -13.46 -32.83 5.68
N TRP A 4 -13.81 -32.41 6.90
CA TRP A 4 -12.86 -32.16 7.98
C TRP A 4 -12.24 -33.42 8.58
N ILE A 5 -12.95 -34.55 8.54
CA ILE A 5 -12.42 -35.85 8.99
C ILE A 5 -11.31 -36.32 8.06
N LYS A 6 -11.50 -36.15 6.73
CA LYS A 6 -10.48 -36.45 5.72
C LYS A 6 -9.25 -35.54 5.89
N LEU A 7 -9.48 -34.24 6.10
CA LEU A 7 -8.42 -33.24 6.27
C LEU A 7 -7.57 -33.50 7.53
N LYS A 8 -8.20 -33.89 8.65
CA LYS A 8 -7.49 -34.29 9.89
C LYS A 8 -6.63 -35.54 9.69
N LYS A 9 -7.10 -36.53 8.92
CA LYS A 9 -6.33 -37.75 8.63
C LYS A 9 -5.12 -37.47 7.73
N GLU A 10 -5.27 -36.58 6.74
CA GLU A 10 -4.22 -36.30 5.77
C GLU A 10 -3.17 -35.31 6.26
N THR A 11 -3.59 -34.27 7.01
CA THR A 11 -2.70 -33.15 7.37
C THR A 11 -2.32 -33.16 8.86
N GLY A 12 -3.00 -33.95 9.70
CA GLY A 12 -2.80 -33.99 11.15
C GLY A 12 -3.24 -32.72 11.90
N ASP A 13 -3.44 -31.62 11.17
CA ASP A 13 -3.79 -30.31 11.69
C ASP A 13 -5.12 -29.82 11.09
N LEU A 14 -5.95 -29.26 11.97
CA LEU A 14 -7.27 -28.69 11.65
C LEU A 14 -7.23 -27.17 11.54
N SER A 15 -6.04 -26.56 11.65
CA SER A 15 -5.92 -25.11 11.54
C SER A 15 -6.42 -24.61 10.18
N SER A 16 -6.92 -23.39 10.19
CA SER A 16 -7.42 -22.77 8.97
C SER A 16 -6.28 -22.63 7.96
N ARG A 17 -6.42 -23.25 6.79
CA ARG A 17 -5.44 -23.11 5.71
C ARG A 17 -5.29 -21.64 5.34
N THR A 18 -4.06 -21.14 5.37
CA THR A 18 -3.75 -19.76 4.99
C THR A 18 -4.22 -19.49 3.56
N ARG A 19 -5.23 -18.63 3.42
CA ARG A 19 -5.79 -18.29 2.12
C ARG A 19 -4.75 -17.49 1.34
N LYS A 20 -4.17 -18.11 0.30
CA LYS A 20 -3.27 -17.43 -0.65
C LYS A 20 -4.08 -16.39 -1.44
N ARG A 21 -4.13 -15.15 -0.97
CA ARG A 21 -4.74 -14.03 -1.74
C ARG A 21 -3.84 -13.75 -2.94
N LYS A 22 -4.43 -13.71 -4.13
CA LYS A 22 -3.71 -13.40 -5.38
C LYS A 22 -3.75 -11.90 -5.68
N PHE A 23 -2.67 -11.47 -6.34
CA PHE A 23 -2.35 -10.21 -6.99
C PHE A 23 -2.61 -8.92 -6.20
N LYS A 24 -1.51 -8.24 -5.85
CA LYS A 24 -1.55 -6.81 -5.61
C LYS A 24 -1.56 -6.13 -6.97
N VAL A 25 -2.49 -5.20 -7.16
CA VAL A 25 -2.56 -4.34 -8.37
C VAL A 25 -1.27 -3.51 -8.55
N LEU A 26 -0.53 -3.32 -7.46
CA LEU A 26 0.72 -2.60 -7.42
C LEU A 26 1.83 -3.49 -6.86
N ASP A 27 2.91 -3.61 -7.61
CA ASP A 27 4.10 -4.35 -7.19
C ASP A 27 4.88 -3.51 -6.17
N PRO A 28 5.04 -3.97 -4.92
CA PRO A 28 5.65 -3.17 -3.87
C PRO A 28 7.13 -2.87 -4.14
N GLU A 29 7.84 -3.75 -4.86
CA GLU A 29 9.25 -3.57 -5.20
C GLU A 29 9.43 -2.44 -6.22
N LYS A 30 8.61 -2.42 -7.28
CA LYS A 30 8.60 -1.33 -8.27
C LYS A 30 8.23 0.01 -7.66
N LEU A 31 7.32 0.02 -6.67
CA LEU A 31 6.98 1.25 -5.96
C LEU A 31 8.15 1.75 -5.10
N ASP A 32 8.90 0.84 -4.47
CA ASP A 32 10.07 1.21 -3.67
C ASP A 32 11.21 1.77 -4.53
N GLU A 33 11.51 1.13 -5.67
CA GLU A 33 12.44 1.66 -6.67
C GLU A 33 12.02 3.02 -7.20
N TYR A 34 10.72 3.21 -7.47
CA TYR A 34 10.18 4.49 -7.91
C TYR A 34 10.37 5.57 -6.83
N MET A 35 10.18 5.24 -5.56
CA MET A 35 10.31 6.17 -4.42
C MET A 35 11.76 6.51 -4.05
N LYS A 36 12.73 5.65 -4.36
CA LYS A 36 14.16 5.93 -4.16
C LYS A 36 14.67 7.09 -5.02
N ASN A 37 13.99 7.40 -6.13
CA ASN A 37 14.34 8.53 -6.97
C ASN A 37 13.89 9.86 -6.31
N PRO A 38 14.82 10.81 -6.07
CA PRO A 38 14.50 12.06 -5.37
C PRO A 38 13.47 12.93 -6.11
N GLU A 39 13.44 12.86 -7.45
CA GLU A 39 12.45 13.57 -8.28
C GLU A 39 11.03 13.02 -8.11
N ASN A 40 10.89 11.76 -7.70
CA ASN A 40 9.61 11.10 -7.49
C ASN A 40 9.08 11.27 -6.06
N ALA A 41 9.94 11.66 -5.11
CA ALA A 41 9.57 11.85 -3.71
C ALA A 41 8.57 13.02 -3.52
N ASP A 42 8.66 14.05 -4.37
CA ASP A 42 7.76 15.22 -4.29
C ASP A 42 6.43 15.01 -5.04
N LYS A 43 6.38 14.06 -5.97
CA LYS A 43 5.19 13.79 -6.79
C LYS A 43 3.95 13.48 -5.95
N TYR A 44 2.81 14.00 -6.38
CA TYR A 44 1.55 13.73 -5.70
C TYR A 44 1.09 12.28 -5.92
N ILE A 45 0.36 11.72 -4.94
CA ILE A 45 -0.26 10.38 -5.05
C ILE A 45 -1.07 10.22 -6.34
N ARG A 46 -1.65 11.31 -6.87
CA ARG A 46 -2.41 11.31 -8.12
C ARG A 46 -1.54 11.09 -9.36
N GLU A 47 -0.28 11.55 -9.34
CA GLU A 47 0.67 11.41 -10.45
C GLU A 47 1.26 10.01 -10.44
N ILE A 48 1.69 9.54 -9.27
CA ILE A 48 2.11 8.15 -9.06
C ILE A 48 0.99 7.19 -9.50
N ALA A 49 -0.27 7.47 -9.16
CA ALA A 49 -1.40 6.68 -9.62
C ALA A 49 -1.53 6.63 -11.16
N LYS A 50 -1.20 7.72 -11.87
CA LYS A 50 -1.20 7.76 -13.34
C LYS A 50 -0.04 6.95 -13.91
N ASP A 51 1.18 7.13 -13.38
CA ASP A 51 2.38 6.39 -13.83
C ASP A 51 2.21 4.87 -13.71
N PHE A 52 1.56 4.43 -12.62
CA PHE A 52 1.33 3.01 -12.37
C PHE A 52 -0.02 2.48 -12.92
N GLY A 53 -0.85 3.33 -13.53
CA GLY A 53 -2.19 2.95 -14.00
C GLY A 53 -3.11 2.42 -12.89
N CYS A 54 -2.87 2.84 -11.64
CA CYS A 54 -3.51 2.31 -10.44
C CYS A 54 -4.48 3.31 -9.81
N GLY A 55 -5.38 2.81 -8.95
CA GLY A 55 -6.19 3.68 -8.09
C GLY A 55 -5.34 4.44 -7.06
N LYS A 56 -5.73 5.68 -6.74
CA LYS A 56 -5.07 6.52 -5.70
C LYS A 56 -5.00 5.81 -4.34
N GLU A 57 -6.06 5.08 -4.01
CA GLU A 57 -6.18 4.30 -2.78
C GLU A 57 -5.15 3.16 -2.74
N THR A 58 -4.93 2.48 -3.87
CA THR A 58 -3.93 1.41 -4.00
C THR A 58 -2.52 1.93 -3.70
N VAL A 59 -2.17 3.07 -4.29
CA VAL A 59 -0.88 3.74 -4.05
C VAL A 59 -0.75 4.17 -2.59
N ARG A 60 -1.80 4.78 -2.02
CA ARG A 60 -1.80 5.19 -0.60
C ARG A 60 -1.59 4.01 0.36
N VAL A 61 -2.29 2.90 0.14
CA VAL A 61 -2.18 1.69 0.97
C VAL A 61 -0.80 1.06 0.82
N ALA A 62 -0.24 1.05 -0.39
CA ALA A 62 1.09 0.53 -0.63
C ALA A 62 2.18 1.37 0.04
N LEU A 63 2.13 2.70 -0.11
CA LEU A 63 3.04 3.63 0.57
C LEU A 63 2.98 3.51 2.10
N LYS A 64 1.78 3.35 2.65
CA LYS A 64 1.59 3.11 4.08
C LYS A 64 2.24 1.79 4.54
N LYS A 65 2.17 0.73 3.73
CA LYS A 65 2.77 -0.57 4.04
C LYS A 65 4.30 -0.55 3.95
N SER A 66 4.87 0.20 3.00
CA SER A 66 6.32 0.42 2.88
C SER A 66 6.87 1.42 3.89
N GLY A 67 6.03 2.02 4.74
CA GLY A 67 6.48 2.95 5.78
C GLY A 67 6.73 4.38 5.30
N TYR A 68 6.48 4.70 4.03
CA TYR A 68 6.58 6.05 3.50
C TYR A 68 5.40 6.89 4.02
N THR A 69 5.62 7.54 5.16
CA THR A 69 4.71 8.52 5.73
C THR A 69 5.15 9.90 5.27
N ARG A 70 4.42 10.47 4.30
CA ARG A 70 4.69 11.81 3.77
C ARG A 70 4.82 12.82 4.92
N LYS A 71 6.02 13.35 5.17
CA LYS A 71 6.21 14.74 5.58
C LYS A 71 6.85 15.45 4.40
N LYS A 72 6.19 16.49 3.87
CA LYS A 72 6.87 17.46 3.02
C LYS A 72 8.03 18.01 3.86
N THR A 73 9.27 17.89 3.36
CA THR A 73 10.46 18.59 3.90
C THR A 73 10.44 20.07 3.53
N ASP A 74 9.26 20.64 3.36
CA ASP A 74 9.11 22.07 3.14
C ASP A 74 8.85 22.71 4.50
N LYS A 75 9.75 23.62 4.91
CA LYS A 75 9.65 24.38 6.16
C LYS A 75 8.43 25.31 6.18
N ILE A 76 7.53 25.26 5.19
CA ILE A 76 6.29 26.03 5.13
C ILE A 76 5.13 25.15 5.59
N GLN A 77 5.02 24.91 6.89
CA GLN A 77 3.79 24.43 7.52
C GLN A 77 3.40 25.42 8.61
N GLY A 78 2.65 26.47 8.25
CA GLY A 78 2.11 27.40 9.23
C GLY A 78 1.79 28.82 8.77
N ALA A 79 1.59 29.12 7.49
CA ALA A 79 0.90 30.37 7.15
C ALA A 79 -0.60 30.12 7.35
N GLY A 80 -1.10 30.46 8.55
CA GLY A 80 -2.51 30.41 8.87
C GLY A 80 -3.32 31.13 7.80
N ARG A 81 -4.35 30.47 7.27
CA ARG A 81 -5.33 31.14 6.40
C ARG A 81 -6.07 32.15 7.27
N GLU A 82 -5.84 33.44 7.03
CA GLU A 82 -6.65 34.51 7.65
C GLU A 82 -8.11 34.26 7.29
N LYS A 83 -8.94 34.00 8.31
CA LYS A 83 -10.38 33.93 8.13
C LYS A 83 -10.89 35.36 8.12
N SER A 84 -11.38 35.83 6.97
CA SER A 84 -12.07 37.11 6.86
C SER A 84 -13.25 37.13 7.84
N LYS A 85 -13.36 38.21 8.61
CA LYS A 85 -14.51 38.52 9.49
C LYS A 85 -15.49 39.41 8.74
#